data_AF-A0A3B9GYE4-F1
#
_entry.id   AF-A0A3B9GYE4-F1
#
_cell.length_a   1.000
_cell.length_b   1.000
_cell.length_c   1.000
_cell.angle_alpha   90.00
_cell.angle_beta   90.00
_cell.angle_gamma   90.00
#
_symmetry.space_group_name_H-M   'P 1'
#
loop_
_entity.id
_entity.type
_entity.pdbx_description
1 polymer ?
#
loop_
_entity_poly.entity_id
_entity_poly.type
_entity_poly.pdbx_seq_one_letter_code
_entity_poly.pdbx_strand_id
1 'polypeptide(L)'
;TAAKCAVFAIDRDLDAIMRAEALAAQTDRITPLLGRFGEMDALVEATGCDSVDAVVLDIGVSSFQIDEGHRGFSFNKDGPLDMRM
;
A
#
# COMPACT_ATOMS: atom_id res chain seq x y z
N THR A 1 21.86 -10.03 -3.61
CA THR A 1 21.37 -9.00 -4.56
C THR A 1 19.88 -9.15 -4.63
N ALA A 2 19.10 -8.07 -4.54
CA ALA A 2 17.65 -8.17 -4.70
C ALA A 2 17.30 -8.59 -6.14
N ALA A 3 16.22 -9.36 -6.32
CA ALA A 3 15.72 -9.74 -7.63
C ALA A 3 15.35 -8.48 -8.45
N LYS A 4 15.43 -8.56 -9.78
CA LYS A 4 14.99 -7.50 -10.70
C LYS A 4 13.54 -7.75 -11.09
N CYS A 5 12.63 -7.09 -10.41
CA CYS A 5 11.18 -7.10 -10.58
C CYS A 5 10.65 -5.65 -10.66
N ALA A 6 9.65 -5.42 -11.50
CA ALA A 6 8.75 -4.28 -11.39
C ALA A 6 7.62 -4.64 -10.43
N VAL A 7 7.15 -3.68 -9.63
CA VAL A 7 6.16 -3.91 -8.57
C VAL A 7 5.07 -2.86 -8.66
N PHE A 8 3.83 -3.32 -8.85
CA PHE A 8 2.63 -2.51 -8.60
C PHE A 8 2.30 -2.60 -7.10
N ALA A 9 2.47 -1.49 -6.38
CA ALA A 9 2.25 -1.42 -4.94
C ALA A 9 0.87 -0.82 -4.67
N ILE A 10 -0.09 -1.67 -4.29
CA ILE A 10 -1.48 -1.28 -4.03
C ILE A 10 -1.69 -1.11 -2.53
N ASP A 11 -2.16 0.06 -2.13
CA ASP A 11 -2.68 0.29 -0.78
C ASP A 11 -3.84 1.29 -0.83
N ARG A 12 -4.81 1.12 0.07
CA ARG A 12 -5.95 2.03 0.22
C ARG A 12 -5.64 3.18 1.16
N ASP A 13 -4.61 3.03 1.98
CA ASP A 13 -4.14 4.04 2.93
C ASP A 13 -3.28 5.08 2.20
N LEU A 14 -3.71 6.34 2.27
CA LEU A 14 -2.99 7.46 1.65
C LEU A 14 -1.58 7.63 2.21
N ASP A 15 -1.35 7.36 3.50
CA ASP A 15 -0.02 7.50 4.10
C ASP A 15 0.96 6.47 3.54
N ALA A 16 0.47 5.25 3.25
CA ALA A 16 1.25 4.20 2.61
C ALA A 16 1.60 4.59 1.16
N ILE A 17 0.63 5.14 0.42
CA ILE A 17 0.85 5.61 -0.96
C ILE A 17 1.88 6.75 -1.00
N MET A 18 1.78 7.74 -0.12
CA MET A 18 2.76 8.83 -0.07
C MET A 18 4.19 8.33 0.17
N ARG A 19 4.36 7.32 1.03
CA ARG A 19 5.66 6.68 1.26
C ARG A 19 6.14 5.91 0.03
N ALA A 20 5.23 5.20 -0.64
CA ALA A 20 5.54 4.46 -1.87
C ALA A 20 5.91 5.41 -3.02
N GLU A 21 5.26 6.56 -3.16
CA GLU A 21 5.61 7.61 -4.12
C GLU A 21 7.00 8.20 -3.84
N ALA A 22 7.34 8.47 -2.58
CA ALA A 22 8.68 8.93 -2.20
C ALA A 22 9.77 7.90 -2.53
N LEU A 23 9.44 6.61 -2.48
CA LEU A 23 10.32 5.53 -2.91
C LEU A 23 10.40 5.43 -4.44
N ALA A 24 9.27 5.56 -5.15
CA ALA A 24 9.22 5.56 -6.61
C ALA A 24 9.97 6.75 -7.23
N ALA A 25 10.09 7.87 -6.52
CA ALA A 25 10.96 8.98 -6.92
C ALA A 25 12.46 8.61 -6.99
N GLN A 26 12.87 7.51 -6.34
CA GLN A 26 14.26 7.02 -6.28
C GLN A 26 14.47 5.78 -7.15
N THR A 27 13.41 5.16 -7.67
CA THR A 27 13.49 3.97 -8.54
C THR A 27 12.29 3.85 -9.46
N ASP A 28 12.54 3.46 -10.70
CA ASP A 28 11.53 3.14 -11.73
C ASP A 28 10.85 1.79 -11.52
N ARG A 29 11.20 1.04 -10.46
CA ARG A 29 10.75 -0.34 -10.25
C ARG A 29 9.47 -0.46 -9.44
N ILE A 30 8.97 0.63 -8.88
CA ILE A 30 7.78 0.63 -8.04
C ILE A 30 6.78 1.61 -8.63
N THR A 31 5.56 1.14 -8.84
CA THR A 31 4.42 1.94 -9.27
C THR A 31 3.36 1.90 -8.18
N PRO A 32 3.23 2.96 -7.36
CA PRO A 32 2.18 3.06 -6.35
C PRO A 32 0.80 3.19 -7.03
N LEU A 33 -0.19 2.46 -6.53
CA LEU A 33 -1.57 2.50 -7.01
C LEU A 33 -2.50 2.65 -5.80
N LEU A 34 -3.09 3.83 -5.64
CA LEU A 34 -4.06 4.08 -4.57
C LEU A 34 -5.37 3.34 -4.86
N GLY A 35 -5.75 2.42 -3.98
CA GLY A 35 -7.00 1.69 -4.09
C GLY A 35 -7.04 0.43 -3.24
N ARG A 36 -8.15 -0.31 -3.29
CA ARG A 36 -8.27 -1.56 -2.53
C ARG A 36 -7.66 -2.70 -3.32
N PHE A 37 -7.06 -3.67 -2.65
CA PHE A 37 -6.62 -4.90 -3.33
C PHE A 37 -7.79 -5.64 -4.03
N GLY A 38 -9.03 -5.49 -3.55
CA GLY A 38 -10.22 -6.03 -4.23
C GLY A 38 -10.51 -5.39 -5.60
N GLU A 39 -9.82 -4.30 -5.93
CA GLU A 39 -9.92 -3.57 -7.20
C GLU A 39 -8.63 -3.76 -8.04
N MET A 40 -7.74 -4.70 -7.65
CA MET A 40 -6.39 -4.83 -8.23
C MET A 40 -6.39 -5.01 -9.75
N ASP A 41 -7.34 -5.77 -10.30
CA ASP A 41 -7.43 -6.01 -11.74
C ASP A 41 -7.60 -4.69 -12.50
N ALA A 42 -8.57 -3.88 -12.07
CA ALA A 42 -8.86 -2.59 -12.69
C ALA A 42 -7.71 -1.58 -12.49
N LEU A 43 -7.06 -1.60 -11.31
CA LEU A 43 -5.93 -0.71 -11.02
C LEU A 43 -4.71 -1.03 -11.90
N VAL A 44 -4.40 -2.32 -12.08
CA VAL A 44 -3.27 -2.77 -12.91
C VAL A 44 -3.57 -2.57 -14.39
N GLU A 45 -4.78 -2.90 -14.85
CA GLU A 45 -5.20 -2.67 -16.24
C GLU A 45 -5.09 -1.18 -16.63
N ALA A 46 -5.43 -0.27 -15.72
CA ALA A 46 -5.29 1.18 -15.94
C ALA A 46 -3.83 1.65 -16.16
N THR A 47 -2.83 0.83 -15.82
CA THR A 47 -1.41 1.11 -16.10
C THR A 47 -0.98 0.67 -17.51
N GLY A 48 -1.88 0.03 -18.27
CA GLY A 48 -1.57 -0.61 -19.55
C GLY A 48 -0.90 -1.99 -19.40
N CYS A 49 -0.99 -2.59 -18.22
CA CYS A 49 -0.48 -3.93 -17.94
C CYS A 49 -1.63 -4.93 -17.87
N ASP A 50 -1.59 -5.97 -18.71
CA ASP A 50 -2.68 -6.95 -18.82
C ASP A 50 -2.52 -8.13 -17.84
N SER A 51 -1.31 -8.36 -17.31
CA SER A 51 -1.01 -9.52 -16.46
C SER A 51 0.24 -9.31 -15.62
N VAL A 52 0.31 -9.97 -14.46
CA VAL A 52 1.49 -10.00 -13.58
C VAL A 52 1.98 -11.44 -13.37
N ASP A 53 3.28 -11.60 -13.13
CA ASP A 53 3.89 -12.93 -12.89
C ASP A 53 3.49 -13.53 -11.52
N ALA A 54 3.22 -12.67 -10.53
CA ALA A 54 2.90 -13.07 -9.17
C ALA A 54 2.12 -11.99 -8.42
N VAL A 55 1.36 -12.42 -7.41
CA VAL A 55 0.65 -11.54 -6.47
C VAL A 55 1.06 -11.93 -5.05
N VAL A 56 1.32 -10.93 -4.20
CA VAL A 56 1.60 -11.11 -2.77
C VAL A 56 0.65 -10.21 -1.99
N LEU A 57 -0.01 -10.78 -0.97
CA LEU A 57 -0.91 -10.05 -0.08
C LEU A 57 -0.45 -10.27 1.36
N ASP A 58 0.00 -9.20 2.00
CA ASP A 58 0.21 -9.16 3.45
C ASP A 58 -1.04 -8.55 4.09
N ILE A 59 -1.93 -9.40 4.59
CA ILE A 59 -3.26 -8.99 5.04
C ILE A 59 -3.19 -8.60 6.52
N GLY A 60 -3.58 -7.37 6.81
CA GLY A 60 -3.63 -6.86 8.18
C GLY A 60 -3.51 -5.35 8.20
N VAL A 61 -3.12 -4.82 9.35
CA VAL A 61 -2.79 -3.41 9.56
C VAL A 61 -1.28 -3.23 9.64
N SER A 62 -0.78 -2.09 9.18
CA SER A 62 0.64 -1.75 9.27
C SER A 62 1.03 -1.29 10.68
N SER A 63 2.34 -1.32 10.98
CA SER A 63 2.83 -0.72 12.22
C SER A 63 2.51 0.77 12.31
N PHE A 64 2.54 1.52 11.20
CA PHE A 64 2.15 2.94 11.17
C PHE A 64 0.73 3.16 11.69
N GLN A 65 -0.21 2.29 11.29
CA GLN A 65 -1.60 2.36 11.74
C GLN A 65 -1.75 2.07 13.24
N ILE A 66 -0.98 1.12 13.78
CA ILE A 66 -0.99 0.77 15.21
C ILE A 66 -0.25 1.82 16.06
N ASP A 67 0.84 2.36 15.53
CA ASP A 67 1.74 3.20 16.31
C ASP A 67 1.29 4.67 16.40
N GLU A 68 0.46 5.11 15.47
CA GLU A 68 -0.08 6.45 15.44
C GLU A 68 -1.46 6.49 16.10
N GLY A 69 -1.51 6.84 17.39
CA GLY A 69 -2.74 6.76 18.21
C GLY A 69 -3.97 7.43 17.57
N HIS A 70 -3.77 8.53 16.83
CA HIS A 70 -4.85 9.24 16.13
C HIS A 70 -5.56 8.42 15.04
N ARG A 71 -4.93 7.34 14.53
CA ARG A 71 -5.51 6.40 13.56
C ARG A 71 -6.54 5.46 14.20
N GLY A 72 -6.56 5.33 15.53
CA GLY A 72 -7.60 4.58 16.26
C GLY A 72 -7.48 3.06 16.23
N PHE A 73 -6.37 2.48 15.75
CA PHE A 73 -6.16 1.02 15.76
C PHE A 73 -5.53 0.49 17.06
N SER A 74 -4.93 1.37 17.86
CA SER A 74 -4.25 0.98 19.10
C SER A 74 -5.23 0.86 20.26
N PHE A 75 -5.10 -0.19 21.06
CA PHE A 75 -5.76 -0.27 22.37
C PHE A 75 -4.95 0.41 23.49
N ASN A 76 -3.65 0.67 23.26
CA ASN A 76 -2.74 1.21 24.27
C ASN A 76 -2.50 2.71 24.12
N LYS A 77 -2.72 3.27 22.93
CA LYS A 77 -2.55 4.70 22.63
C LYS A 77 -3.93 5.34 22.51
N ASP A 78 -4.15 6.45 23.21
CA ASP A 78 -5.41 7.18 23.14
C ASP A 78 -5.62 7.83 21.75
N GLY A 79 -6.86 7.91 21.30
CA GLY A 79 -7.23 8.38 19.97
C GLY A 79 -8.71 8.18 19.64
N PRO A 80 -9.20 8.76 18.54
CA PRO A 80 -10.57 8.56 18.09
C PRO A 80 -10.78 7.11 17.64
N LEU A 81 -12.00 6.59 17.79
CA LEU A 81 -12.38 5.31 17.21
C LEU A 81 -12.59 5.44 15.70
N ASP A 82 -11.49 5.57 14.97
CA ASP A 82 -11.49 5.70 13.50
C ASP A 82 -11.38 4.31 12.84
N MET A 83 -10.22 3.65 13.01
CA MET A 83 -9.94 2.31 12.48
C MET A 83 -10.05 2.19 10.94
N ARG A 84 -10.10 3.30 10.19
CA ARG A 84 -10.03 3.27 8.72
C ARG A 84 -8.58 3.25 8.25
N MET A 85 -8.33 2.35 7.30
CA MET A 85 -7.17 2.38 6.41
C MET A 85 -7.44 3.36 5.29
#